data_AF-A0A3C0L5A2-F1
#
_entry.id   AF-A0A3C0L5A2-F1
#
_cell.length_a   1.000
_cell.length_b   1.000
_cell.length_c   1.000
_cell.angle_alpha   90.00
_cell.angle_beta   90.00
_cell.angle_gamma   90.00
#
_symmetry.space_group_name_H-M   'P 1'
#
loop_
_entity.id
_entity.type
_entity.pdbx_description
1 polymer ?
#
loop_
_entity_poly.entity_id
_entity_poly.type
_entity_poly.pdbx_seq_one_letter_code
_entity_poly.pdbx_strand_id
1 'polypeptide(L)'
;MPLRLCLIVLLTLFAHQVVAQEDLLLPITIQADRATVSESLGRSEYQGNVIIAQGLLRITADQVNLTSRDKRLALIEAVSKPGDKSKARFEQAATETRPKIVATAT
;
A
#
# COMPACT_ATOMS: atom_id res chain seq x y z
N MET A 1 47.67 15.63 13.09
CA MET A 1 46.91 15.57 11.81
C MET A 1 46.10 14.29 11.55
N PRO A 2 46.17 13.15 12.29
CA PRO A 2 45.36 11.96 11.96
C PRO A 2 43.91 12.03 12.49
N LEU A 3 43.66 12.82 13.55
CA LEU A 3 42.35 12.94 14.19
C LEU A 3 41.29 13.58 13.26
N ARG A 4 41.70 14.54 12.41
CA ARG A 4 40.82 15.16 11.42
C ARG A 4 40.48 14.21 10.27
N LEU A 5 41.42 13.34 9.88
CA LEU A 5 41.19 12.33 8.85
C LEU A 5 40.20 11.27 9.32
N CYS A 6 40.32 10.87 10.59
CA CYS A 6 39.43 9.88 11.22
C CYS A 6 37.97 10.39 11.29
N LEU A 7 37.77 11.69 11.58
CA LEU A 7 36.44 12.30 11.66
C LEU A 7 35.72 12.34 10.30
N ILE A 8 36.45 12.56 9.20
CA ILE A 8 35.88 12.62 7.84
C ILE A 8 35.45 11.22 7.37
N VAL A 9 36.26 10.19 7.66
CA VAL A 9 35.93 8.79 7.33
C VAL A 9 34.72 8.31 8.13
N LEU A 10 34.61 8.72 9.41
CA LEU A 10 33.46 8.38 10.25
C LEU A 10 32.16 9.03 9.75
N LEU A 11 32.21 10.24 9.20
CA LEU A 11 31.04 10.94 8.66
C LEU A 11 30.49 10.27 7.38
N THR A 12 31.37 9.75 6.51
CA THR A 12 30.95 9.10 5.25
C THR A 12 30.29 7.74 5.45
N LEU A 13 30.55 7.07 6.58
CA LEU A 13 29.95 5.77 6.92
C LEU A 13 28.47 5.87 7.31
N PHE A 14 28.02 7.02 7.82
CA PHE A 14 26.61 7.21 8.21
C PHE A 14 25.66 7.54 7.05
N ALA A 15 26.18 7.92 5.88
CA ALA A 15 25.36 8.36 4.76
C ALA A 15 24.70 7.22 3.94
N HIS A 16 25.00 5.95 4.25
CA HIS A 16 24.65 4.81 3.39
C HIS A 16 23.32 4.10 3.68
N GLN A 17 22.44 4.64 4.54
CA GLN A 17 21.24 3.91 4.94
C GLN A 17 19.96 4.75 4.80
N VAL A 18 19.60 5.08 3.57
CA VAL A 18 18.21 5.44 3.22
C VAL A 18 17.77 4.52 2.09
N VAL A 19 17.43 3.28 2.45
CA VAL A 19 16.81 2.35 1.52
C VAL A 19 15.33 2.72 1.37
N ALA A 20 14.95 3.09 0.15
CA ALA A 20 13.66 3.65 -0.22
C ALA A 20 12.46 2.80 0.24
N GLN A 21 11.64 3.39 1.12
CA GLN A 21 10.24 3.01 1.34
C GLN A 21 9.28 3.99 0.64
N GLU A 22 9.69 4.55 -0.49
CA GLU A 22 8.98 5.66 -1.15
C GLU A 22 7.55 5.28 -1.59
N ASP A 23 7.32 4.02 -1.96
CA ASP A 23 5.99 3.56 -2.40
C ASP A 23 4.91 3.66 -1.29
N LEU A 24 5.28 3.49 -0.02
CA LEU A 24 4.35 3.59 1.12
C LEU A 24 4.00 5.04 1.47
N LEU A 25 4.75 6.01 0.95
CA LEU A 25 4.51 7.44 1.14
C LEU A 25 3.58 8.03 0.08
N LEU A 26 3.34 7.29 -1.01
CA LEU A 26 2.43 7.72 -2.07
C LEU A 26 0.98 7.71 -1.57
N PRO A 27 0.13 8.61 -2.09
CA PRO A 27 -1.28 8.67 -1.70
C PRO A 27 -2.02 7.40 -2.11
N ILE A 28 -2.95 6.96 -1.27
CA ILE A 28 -3.89 5.88 -1.60
C ILE A 28 -5.02 6.48 -2.43
N THR A 29 -5.25 5.89 -3.60
CA THR A 29 -6.37 6.24 -4.49
C THR A 29 -7.36 5.08 -4.51
N ILE A 30 -8.65 5.40 -4.47
CA ILE A 30 -9.73 4.41 -4.47
C ILE A 30 -10.75 4.82 -5.52
N GLN A 31 -11.05 3.92 -6.43
CA GLN A 31 -12.09 4.07 -7.45
C GLN A 31 -13.13 2.98 -7.24
N ALA A 32 -14.40 3.35 -7.28
CA ALA A 32 -15.53 2.44 -7.12
C ALA A 32 -16.79 3.07 -7.69
N ASP A 33 -17.81 2.25 -7.97
CA ASP A 33 -19.12 2.73 -8.41
C ASP A 33 -19.89 3.42 -7.27
N ARG A 34 -19.69 2.95 -6.03
CA ARG A 34 -20.32 3.51 -4.82
C ARG A 34 -19.32 3.55 -3.66
N ALA A 35 -19.44 4.59 -2.83
CA ALA A 35 -18.71 4.73 -1.58
C ALA A 35 -19.65 5.16 -0.44
N THR A 36 -19.49 4.54 0.72
CA THR A 36 -20.13 4.91 1.99
C THR A 36 -19.03 5.13 3.02
N VAL A 37 -18.91 6.35 3.54
CA VAL A 37 -17.85 6.71 4.48
C VAL A 37 -18.47 7.11 5.81
N SER A 38 -17.97 6.52 6.90
CA SER A 38 -18.33 6.86 8.27
C SER A 38 -17.07 7.19 9.06
N GLU A 39 -16.73 8.48 9.11
CA GLU A 39 -15.55 8.96 9.84
C GLU A 39 -15.65 8.71 11.35
N SER A 40 -16.85 8.85 11.92
CA SER A 40 -17.10 8.63 13.35
C SER A 40 -16.83 7.18 13.78
N LEU A 41 -17.08 6.21 12.89
CA LEU A 41 -16.80 4.80 13.11
C LEU A 41 -15.42 4.38 12.59
N GLY A 42 -14.69 5.28 11.92
CA GLY A 42 -13.44 4.96 11.24
C GLY A 42 -13.60 3.88 10.16
N ARG A 43 -14.75 3.84 9.47
CA ARG A 43 -15.03 2.82 8.45
C ARG A 43 -15.38 3.43 7.10
N SER A 44 -15.00 2.76 6.02
CA SER A 44 -15.39 3.13 4.66
C SER A 44 -15.65 1.89 3.84
N GLU A 45 -16.73 1.88 3.09
CA GLU A 45 -17.17 0.76 2.27
C GLU A 45 -17.26 1.23 0.81
N TYR A 46 -16.62 0.49 -0.09
CA TYR A 46 -16.57 0.76 -1.51
C TYR A 46 -17.10 -0.45 -2.26
N GLN A 47 -17.95 -0.24 -3.26
CA GLN A 47 -18.65 -1.32 -3.96
C GLN A 47 -18.71 -1.04 -5.46
N GLY A 48 -18.58 -2.11 -6.25
CA GLY A 48 -18.64 -2.09 -7.70
C GLY A 48 -17.29 -1.73 -8.32
N ASN A 49 -16.68 -2.69 -9.01
CA ASN A 49 -15.43 -2.55 -9.77
C ASN A 49 -14.34 -1.79 -9.00
N VAL A 50 -14.13 -2.17 -7.73
CA VAL A 50 -13.27 -1.41 -6.82
C VAL A 50 -11.81 -1.59 -7.22
N ILE A 51 -11.10 -0.48 -7.35
CA ILE A 51 -9.66 -0.44 -7.61
C ILE A 51 -9.02 0.47 -6.55
N ILE A 52 -8.11 -0.11 -5.76
CA ILE A 52 -7.23 0.65 -4.86
C ILE A 52 -5.84 0.68 -5.47
N ALA A 53 -5.20 1.84 -5.51
CA ALA A 53 -3.82 1.96 -5.97
C ALA A 53 -2.98 2.85 -5.04
N GLN A 54 -1.73 2.43 -4.82
CA GLN A 54 -0.71 3.18 -4.08
C GLN A 54 0.67 2.88 -4.68
N GLY A 55 1.19 3.80 -5.49
CA GLY A 55 2.40 3.56 -6.27
C GLY A 55 2.26 2.32 -7.15
N LEU A 56 3.10 1.32 -6.90
CA LEU A 56 3.13 0.04 -7.62
C LEU A 56 2.13 -1.00 -7.08
N LEU A 57 1.47 -0.71 -5.97
CA LEU A 57 0.47 -1.58 -5.34
C LEU A 57 -0.90 -1.35 -5.99
N ARG A 58 -1.60 -2.44 -6.29
CA ARG A 58 -2.96 -2.42 -6.82
C ARG A 58 -3.81 -3.53 -6.21
N ILE A 59 -5.00 -3.19 -5.75
CA ILE A 59 -6.00 -4.13 -5.25
C ILE A 59 -7.27 -3.98 -6.08
N THR A 60 -7.82 -5.07 -6.60
CA THR A 60 -9.08 -5.08 -7.33
C THR A 60 -10.07 -6.03 -6.69
N ALA A 61 -11.33 -5.62 -6.51
CA ALA A 61 -12.37 -6.46 -5.93
C ALA A 61 -13.79 -5.94 -6.25
N ASP A 62 -14.82 -6.73 -5.95
CA ASP A 62 -16.21 -6.27 -6.08
C ASP A 62 -16.61 -5.33 -4.95
N GLN A 63 -16.07 -5.56 -3.76
CA GLN A 63 -16.28 -4.75 -2.57
C GLN A 63 -14.98 -4.62 -1.79
N VAL A 64 -14.77 -3.45 -1.18
CA VAL A 64 -13.69 -3.20 -0.24
C VAL A 64 -14.23 -2.53 1.01
N ASN A 65 -13.89 -3.09 2.17
CA ASN A 65 -14.13 -2.46 3.46
C ASN A 65 -12.79 -1.98 4.05
N LEU A 66 -12.73 -0.70 4.38
CA LEU A 66 -11.59 -0.07 5.04
C LEU A 66 -11.93 0.20 6.49
N THR A 67 -10.99 -0.15 7.37
CA THR A 67 -11.03 0.27 8.77
C THR A 67 -9.82 1.14 9.07
N SER A 68 -10.09 2.29 9.67
CA SER A 68 -9.10 3.25 10.13
C SER A 68 -9.11 3.31 11.65
N ARG A 69 -7.92 3.37 12.25
CA ARG A 69 -7.71 3.58 13.68
C ARG A 69 -6.83 4.82 13.85
N ASP A 70 -7.20 5.73 14.75
CA ASP A 70 -6.44 6.97 15.01
C ASP A 70 -6.17 7.78 13.73
N LYS A 71 -7.18 7.86 12.85
CA LYS A 71 -7.11 8.53 11.54
C LYS A 71 -6.05 7.95 10.59
N ARG A 72 -5.59 6.72 10.83
CA ARG A 72 -4.70 5.96 9.95
C ARG A 72 -5.39 4.71 9.45
N LEU A 73 -5.18 4.38 8.18
CA LEU A 73 -5.66 3.13 7.62
C LEU A 73 -5.02 1.94 8.36
N ALA A 74 -5.86 1.05 8.88
CA ALA A 74 -5.42 -0.10 9.68
C ALA A 74 -5.69 -1.43 8.97
N LEU A 75 -6.77 -1.52 8.18
CA LEU A 75 -7.18 -2.75 7.51
C LEU A 75 -7.86 -2.44 6.17
N ILE A 76 -7.54 -3.26 5.16
CA ILE A 76 -8.22 -3.33 3.87
C ILE A 76 -8.76 -4.75 3.73
N GLU A 77 -10.08 -4.91 3.66
CA GLU A 77 -10.74 -6.19 3.37
C GLU A 77 -11.30 -6.12 1.95
N ALA A 78 -10.71 -6.89 1.04
CA ALA A 78 -11.14 -6.99 -0.35
C ALA A 78 -11.98 -8.27 -0.55
N VAL A 79 -13.19 -8.11 -1.03
CA VAL A 79 -14.20 -9.17 -1.13
C VAL A 79 -14.72 -9.25 -2.56
N SER A 80 -14.81 -10.47 -3.09
CA SER A 80 -15.50 -10.75 -4.35
C SER A 80 -16.79 -11.49 -4.11
N LYS A 81 -17.73 -11.31 -5.03
CA LYS A 81 -19.00 -12.03 -5.02
C LYS A 81 -18.76 -13.51 -5.33
N PRO A 82 -19.47 -14.42 -4.65
CA PRO A 82 -19.39 -15.85 -4.94
C PRO A 82 -19.74 -16.13 -6.41
N GLY A 83 -18.86 -16.86 -7.10
CA GLY A 83 -19.08 -17.25 -8.50
C GLY A 83 -18.68 -16.21 -9.54
N ASP A 84 -18.21 -15.02 -9.13
CA ASP A 84 -17.62 -14.06 -10.07
C ASP A 84 -16.22 -14.51 -10.51
N LYS A 85 -15.87 -14.18 -11.76
CA LYS A 85 -14.51 -14.39 -12.31
C LYS A 85 -13.55 -13.30 -11.81
N SER A 86 -14.06 -12.12 -11.47
CA SER A 86 -13.29 -11.02 -10.88
C SER A 86 -13.02 -11.28 -9.40
N LYS A 87 -12.10 -12.21 -9.14
CA LYS A 87 -11.61 -12.51 -7.80
C LYS A 87 -10.87 -11.32 -7.21
N ALA A 88 -10.95 -11.19 -5.89
CA ALA A 88 -10.22 -10.16 -5.17
C ALA A 88 -8.74 -10.44 -5.39
N ARG A 89 -8.03 -9.45 -5.91
CA ARG A 89 -6.66 -9.61 -6.37
C ARG A 89 -5.81 -8.49 -5.83
N PHE A 90 -4.68 -8.87 -5.27
CA PHE A 90 -3.60 -7.99 -4.89
C PHE A 90 -2.46 -8.16 -5.89
N GLU A 91 -1.94 -7.05 -6.39
CA GLU A 91 -0.78 -6.99 -7.25
C GLU A 91 0.22 -5.97 -6.75
N GLN A 92 1.50 -6.32 -6.81
CA GLN A 92 2.60 -5.38 -6.70
C GLN A 92 3.53 -5.59 -7.89
N ALA A 93 3.79 -4.52 -8.63
CA ALA A 93 4.74 -4.59 -9.74
C ALA A 93 6.16 -4.91 -9.23
N ALA A 94 6.98 -5.53 -10.08
CA ALA A 94 8.39 -5.74 -9.76
C ALA A 94 9.11 -4.40 -9.67
N THR A 95 10.06 -4.30 -8.75
CA THR A 95 11.08 -3.25 -8.70
C THR A 95 12.45 -3.88 -8.93
N GLU A 96 13.50 -3.07 -9.01
CA GLU A 96 14.88 -3.59 -9.10
C GLU A 96 15.24 -4.53 -7.95
N THR A 97 14.63 -4.33 -6.78
CA THR A 97 14.95 -5.03 -5.53
C THR A 97 13.87 -6.01 -5.08
N ARG A 98 12.69 -6.03 -5.72
CA ARG A 98 11.56 -6.88 -5.30
C ARG A 98 10.88 -7.53 -6.52
N PRO A 99 10.60 -8.85 -6.46
CA PRO A 99 9.87 -9.52 -7.53
C PRO A 99 8.41 -9.04 -7.59
N LYS A 100 7.76 -9.29 -8.72
CA LYS A 100 6.31 -9.08 -8.87
C LYS A 100 5.55 -9.98 -7.90
N ILE A 101 4.63 -9.42 -7.13
CA ILE A 101 3.74 -10.16 -6.22
C ILE A 101 2.33 -10.15 -6.80
N VAL A 102 1.69 -11.31 -6.86
CA VAL A 102 0.27 -11.44 -7.19
C VAL A 102 -0.36 -12.43 -6.23
N ALA A 103 -1.42 -12.00 -5.54
CA ALA A 103 -2.24 -12.85 -4.69
C ALA A 103 -3.70 -12.74 -5.11
N THR A 104 -4.42 -13.85 -5.13
CA THR A 104 -5.84 -13.89 -5.53
C THR A 104 -6.61 -14.64 -4.45
N ALA A 105 -7.71 -14.08 -3.96
CA ALA A 105 -8.63 -14.74 -3.06
C ALA A 105 -9.54 -15.70 -3.86
N THR A 106 -9.78 -16.91 -3.35
CA THR A 106 -10.44 -17.98 -4.12
C THR A 106 -11.93 -18.05 -3.84
#